data_AF-A0A191TKV0-F1
#
_entry.id   AF-A0A191TKV0-F1
#
_cell.length_a   1.000
_cell.length_b   1.000
_cell.length_c   1.000
_cell.angle_alpha   90.00
_cell.angle_beta   90.00
_cell.angle_gamma   90.00
#
_symmetry.space_group_name_H-M   'P 1'
#
loop_
_entity.id
_entity.type
_entity.pdbx_description
1 polymer ?
#
loop_
_entity_poly.entity_id
_entity_poly.type
_entity_poly.pdbx_seq_one_letter_code
_entity_poly.pdbx_strand_id
1 'polypeptide(L)' 'MNKITLTDKEAYLAMFYFLESLQSRTNSDDLASYLGDIRLSSYDGKPMDPALWDDWEEAIQQVLDNPPAISVV' A
#
# COMPACT_ATOMS: atom_id res chain seq x y z
N MET A 1 -0.15 18.67 14.52
CA MET A 1 -0.64 17.40 13.96
C MET A 1 -0.25 16.30 14.93
N ASN A 2 -1.19 15.45 15.36
CA ASN A 2 -0.84 14.23 16.09
C ASN A 2 -0.08 13.30 15.14
N LYS A 3 1.10 12.84 15.57
CA LYS A 3 1.87 11.85 14.82
C LYS A 3 1.18 10.50 14.98
N ILE A 4 0.64 9.97 13.90
CA ILE A 4 0.09 8.61 13.85
C ILE A 4 1.26 7.71 13.42
N THR A 5 1.53 6.66 14.21
CA THR A 5 2.49 5.61 13.86
C THR A 5 1.69 4.40 13.42
N LEU A 6 1.96 3.90 12.23
CA LEU A 6 1.38 2.67 11.70
C LEU A 6 2.44 1.58 11.69
N THR A 7 2.03 0.34 11.91
CA THR A 7 2.82 -0.83 11.53
C THR A 7 2.94 -0.93 10.00
N ASP A 8 3.93 -1.69 9.52
CA ASP A 8 4.09 -2.07 8.11
C ASP A 8 2.79 -2.58 7.47
N LYS A 9 2.05 -3.44 8.18
CA LYS A 9 0.76 -3.98 7.77
C LYS A 9 -0.35 -2.94 7.75
N GLU A 10 -0.44 -2.10 8.77
CA GLU A 10 -1.45 -1.04 8.81
C GLU A 10 -1.20 0.01 7.72
N ALA A 11 0.06 0.30 7.41
CA ALA A 11 0.43 1.16 6.30
C ALA A 11 0.08 0.53 4.94
N TYR A 12 0.29 -0.79 4.78
CA TYR A 12 -0.14 -1.51 3.58
C TYR A 12 -1.67 -1.47 3.42
N LEU A 13 -2.42 -1.73 4.49
CA LEU A 13 -3.88 -1.64 4.52
C LEU A 13 -4.38 -0.24 4.16
N ALA A 14 -3.73 0.79 4.70
CA ALA A 14 -4.06 2.18 4.37
C ALA A 14 -3.84 2.48 2.88
N MET A 15 -2.73 2.01 2.31
CA MET A 15 -2.45 2.12 0.87
C MET A 15 -3.50 1.38 0.04
N PHE A 16 -3.83 0.14 0.41
CA PHE A 16 -4.82 -0.68 -0.30
C PHE A 16 -6.20 -0.01 -0.31
N TYR A 17 -6.70 0.44 0.84
CA TYR A 17 -8.00 1.14 0.92
C TYR A 17 -8.02 2.46 0.15
N PHE A 18 -6.90 3.18 0.13
CA PHE A 18 -6.78 4.39 -0.67
C PHE A 18 -6.94 4.09 -2.17
N LEU A 19 -6.27 3.04 -2.66
CA LEU A 19 -6.37 2.61 -4.06
C LEU A 19 -7.76 2.05 -4.39
N GLU A 20 -8.38 1.29 -3.49
CA GLU A 20 -9.76 0.81 -3.66
C GLU A 20 -10.77 1.99 -3.76
N SER A 21 -10.58 3.02 -2.93
CA SER A 21 -11.36 4.25 -3.02
C SER A 21 -11.11 5.02 -4.32
N LEU A 22 -9.89 4.96 -4.88
CA LEU A 22 -9.60 5.54 -6.19
C LEU A 22 -10.25 4.75 -7.32
N GLN A 23 -10.16 3.42 -7.28
CA GLN A 23 -10.77 2.55 -8.28
C GLN A 23 -12.29 2.75 -8.32
N SER A 24 -12.96 2.80 -7.17
CA SER A 24 -14.42 3.00 -7.11
C SER A 24 -14.88 4.35 -7.69
N ARG A 25 -14.03 5.39 -7.62
CA ARG A 25 -14.34 6.72 -8.19
C ARG A 25 -14.04 6.82 -9.68
N THR A 26 -13.03 6.09 -10.15
CA THR A 26 -12.56 6.17 -11.54
C THR A 26 -13.16 5.08 -12.42
N ASN A 27 -13.67 4.01 -11.81
CA ASN A 27 -14.08 2.77 -12.46
C ASN A 27 -13.03 2.22 -13.43
N SER A 28 -11.75 2.37 -13.07
CA SER A 28 -10.63 1.92 -13.88
C SER A 28 -10.48 0.40 -13.76
N ASP A 29 -10.56 -0.29 -14.90
CA ASP A 29 -10.38 -1.73 -15.00
C ASP A 29 -8.93 -2.14 -14.72
N ASP A 30 -7.95 -1.31 -15.14
CA ASP A 30 -6.53 -1.55 -14.87
C ASP A 30 -6.25 -1.50 -13.36
N LEU A 31 -6.83 -0.52 -12.65
CA LEU A 31 -6.73 -0.45 -11.19
C LEU A 31 -7.46 -1.62 -10.51
N ALA A 32 -8.59 -2.07 -11.07
CA ALA A 32 -9.32 -3.22 -10.55
C ALA A 32 -8.50 -4.51 -10.66
N SER A 33 -7.83 -4.72 -11.80
CA SER A 33 -6.94 -5.87 -12.01
C SER A 33 -5.80 -5.84 -11.01
N TYR A 34 -5.11 -4.70 -10.89
CA TYR A 34 -3.99 -4.55 -9.97
C TYR A 34 -4.40 -4.78 -8.51
N LEU A 35 -5.54 -4.24 -8.08
CA LEU A 35 -6.10 -4.48 -6.74
C LEU A 35 -6.42 -5.97 -6.48
N GLY A 36 -6.76 -6.71 -7.54
CA GLY A 36 -6.91 -8.17 -7.48
C GLY A 36 -5.60 -8.86 -7.14
N ASP A 37 -4.50 -8.42 -7.74
CA ASP A 37 -3.16 -8.99 -7.56
C ASP A 37 -2.59 -8.68 -6.16
N ILE A 38 -2.77 -7.45 -5.69
CA ILE A 38 -2.25 -6.98 -4.38
C ILE A 38 -3.20 -7.28 -3.21
N ARG A 39 -4.26 -8.06 -3.46
CA ARG A 39 -5.29 -8.34 -2.46
C ARG A 39 -4.70 -9.08 -1.25
N LEU A 40 -5.18 -8.68 -0.09
CA LEU A 40 -4.80 -9.32 1.16
C LEU A 40 -5.39 -10.72 1.27
N SER A 41 -4.54 -11.66 1.67
CA SER A 41 -4.93 -12.95 2.22
C SER A 41 -5.81 -12.73 3.45
N SER A 42 -6.98 -13.37 3.44
CA SER A 42 -7.92 -13.35 4.55
C SER A 42 -7.41 -14.06 5.81
N TYR A 43 -6.24 -14.71 5.76
CA TYR A 43 -5.71 -15.52 6.86
C TYR A 43 -4.74 -14.77 7.78
N ASP A 44 -3.89 -13.90 7.24
CA ASP A 44 -2.79 -13.27 7.98
C ASP A 44 -2.60 -11.76 7.72
N GLY A 45 -3.44 -11.18 6.84
CA GLY A 45 -3.41 -9.76 6.49
C GLY A 45 -2.17 -9.36 5.68
N LYS A 46 -1.53 -10.32 5.00
CA LYS A 46 -0.46 -10.09 4.01
C LYS A 46 -0.99 -10.26 2.58
N PRO A 47 -0.31 -9.75 1.55
CA PRO A 47 -0.67 -10.02 0.15
C PRO A 47 -0.69 -11.53 -0.12
N MET A 48 -1.56 -11.98 -1.03
CA MET A 48 -1.59 -13.40 -1.42
C MET A 48 -0.28 -13.86 -2.09
N ASP A 49 0.45 -12.94 -2.72
CA ASP A 49 1.78 -13.18 -3.29
C ASP A 49 2.88 -12.67 -2.33
N PRO A 50 3.77 -13.54 -1.83
CA PRO A 50 4.91 -13.13 -1.01
C PRO A 50 5.85 -12.12 -1.67
N ALA A 51 6.00 -12.15 -3.01
CA ALA A 51 6.88 -11.21 -3.72
C ALA A 51 6.41 -9.75 -3.56
N LEU A 52 5.09 -9.54 -3.54
CA LEU A 52 4.50 -8.22 -3.32
C LEU A 52 4.74 -7.70 -1.90
N TRP A 53 4.96 -8.60 -0.94
CA TRP A 53 5.32 -8.21 0.42
C TRP A 53 6.77 -7.71 0.49
N ASP A 54 7.68 -8.39 -0.19
CA ASP A 54 9.09 -7.96 -0.27
C ASP A 54 9.20 -6.59 -0.96
N ASP A 55 8.47 -6.38 -2.07
CA ASP A 55 8.39 -5.08 -2.75
C ASP A 55 7.85 -3.98 -1.84
N TRP A 56 6.87 -4.31 -0.99
CA TRP A 56 6.32 -3.37 -0.01
C TRP A 56 7.30 -3.02 1.11
N GLU A 57 8.02 -4.01 1.65
CA GLU A 57 9.06 -3.79 2.64
C GLU A 57 10.19 -2.92 2.06
N GLU A 58 10.56 -3.13 0.79
CA GLU A 58 11.52 -2.27 0.10
C GLU A 58 10.99 -0.83 -0.03
N ALA A 59 9.73 -0.64 -0.40
CA ALA A 59 9.12 0.69 -0.49
C ALA A 59 9.11 1.42 0.86
N ILE A 60 8.82 0.72 1.96
CA ILE A 60 8.94 1.28 3.33
C ILE A 60 10.39 1.68 3.59
N GLN A 61 11.34 0.80 3.28
CA GLN A 61 12.75 1.04 3.53
C GLN A 61 13.28 2.24 2.74
N GLN A 62 12.85 2.42 1.49
CA GLN A 62 13.18 3.61 0.70
C GLN A 62 12.72 4.91 1.38
N VAL A 63 11.54 4.93 2.01
CA VAL A 63 11.04 6.09 2.76
C VAL A 63 11.82 6.29 4.07
N LEU A 64 12.25 5.22 4.73
CA LEU A 64 13.00 5.33 5.99
C LEU A 64 14.46 5.76 5.76
N ASP A 65 15.10 5.28 4.70
CA ASP A 65 16.49 5.58 4.35
C ASP A 65 16.64 6.92 3.65
N ASN A 66 15.66 7.27 2.80
CA ASN A 66 15.59 8.55 2.11
C ASN A 66 14.26 9.25 2.49
N PRO A 67 14.10 9.70 3.76
CA PRO A 67 12.90 10.39 4.18
C PRO A 67 12.69 11.58 3.23
N PRO A 68 11.57 11.62 2.48
CA PRO A 68 11.38 12.63 1.48
C PRO A 68 11.53 13.98 2.18
N ALA A 69 12.49 14.79 1.74
CA ALA A 69 12.50 16.22 2.01
C ALA A 69 11.27 16.75 1.31
N ILE A 70 10.11 16.69 1.98
CA ILE A 70 8.74 16.94 1.49
C ILE A 70 8.78 17.89 0.29
N SER A 71 8.91 17.31 -0.89
CA SER A 71 8.85 18.01 -2.16
C SER A 71 7.56 17.50 -2.76
N VAL A 72 6.48 18.09 -2.28
CA VAL A 72 5.17 18.00 -2.92
C VAL A 72 5.38 18.61 -4.29
N VAL A 73 5.61 17.75 -5.29
CA VAL A 73 5.46 18.12 -6.70
C VAL A 73 4.00 18.43 -6.99
#